data_AF-A0A5E7XQX1-F1
#
_entry.id   AF-A0A5E7XQX1-F1
#
_cell.length_a   1.000
_cell.length_b   1.000
_cell.length_c   1.000
_cell.angle_alpha   90.00
_cell.angle_beta   90.00
_cell.angle_gamma   90.00
#
_symmetry.space_group_name_H-M   'P 1'
#
loop_
_entity.id
_entity.type
_entity.pdbx_description
1 polymer ?
#
loop_
_entity_poly.entity_id
_entity_poly.type
_entity_poly.pdbx_seq_one_letter_code
_entity_poly.pdbx_strand_id
1 'polypeptide(L)'
;MFDVVVANSTSPRDGKFIEKLGTYNPNTNPATIVLNDEKAFDWVMKGAQPSDTVRAMLSYRGILLKKHLQIGVNKGAITQEQADAKFEEWKNQQDSKVTGKVESLAKKKEDERKSRLAAETKVSQARAEAIRKKAEVAAAPEASEEAAVEATAVAEETPAAEVAETAPVVEETPVVEEAPVAEAPAAEEAPKAEAPAEEAPKADAPEAEEKKEE
;
A
#
# COMPACT_ATOMS: atom_id res chain seq x y z
N MET A 1 1.93 10.83 -0.54
CA MET A 1 2.96 11.18 -1.54
C MET A 1 4.01 12.02 -0.82
N PHE A 2 5.29 11.74 -1.03
CA PHE A 2 6.39 12.43 -0.37
C PHE A 2 7.32 13.01 -1.42
N ASP A 3 7.89 14.18 -1.15
CA ASP A 3 8.89 14.79 -2.00
C ASP A 3 10.29 14.44 -1.49
N VAL A 4 11.18 14.06 -2.41
CA VAL A 4 12.60 13.85 -2.11
C VAL A 4 13.32 15.15 -2.40
N VAL A 5 13.72 15.85 -1.35
CA VAL A 5 14.34 17.19 -1.42
C VAL A 5 15.69 17.22 -0.72
N VAL A 6 16.56 18.12 -1.17
CA VAL A 6 17.78 18.49 -0.48
C VAL A 6 17.49 19.75 0.33
N ALA A 7 17.64 19.66 1.65
CA ALA A 7 17.45 20.76 2.58
C ALA A 7 18.55 20.77 3.65
N ASN A 8 18.68 21.88 4.36
CA ASN A 8 19.56 21.94 5.52
C ASN A 8 18.94 21.16 6.68
N SER A 9 19.77 20.46 7.47
CA SER A 9 19.38 19.70 8.66
C SER A 9 18.55 20.49 9.69
N THR A 10 18.76 21.81 9.78
CA THR A 10 18.04 22.69 10.71
C THR A 10 16.72 23.23 10.15
N SER A 11 16.43 23.00 8.87
CA SER A 11 15.19 23.46 8.24
C SER A 11 14.01 22.59 8.68
N PRO A 12 12.81 23.16 8.85
CA PRO A 12 11.63 22.38 9.18
C PRO A 12 11.28 21.40 8.06
N ARG A 13 10.57 20.31 8.40
CA ARG A 13 10.24 19.20 7.49
C ARG A 13 9.65 19.65 6.15
N ASP A 14 8.69 20.58 6.20
CA ASP A 14 8.01 21.14 5.02
C ASP A 14 8.45 22.60 4.77
N GLY A 15 9.73 22.90 4.98
CA GLY A 15 10.29 24.24 4.87
C GLY A 15 10.89 24.59 3.52
N LYS A 16 11.72 25.65 3.53
CA LYS A 16 12.55 26.03 2.38
C LYS A 16 13.57 24.93 2.10
N PHE A 17 13.54 24.38 0.88
CA PHE A 17 14.52 23.44 0.38
C PHE A 17 15.44 24.11 -0.65
N ILE A 18 16.59 23.47 -0.92
CA ILE A 18 17.57 23.93 -1.91
C ILE A 18 17.13 23.45 -3.29
N GLU A 19 16.89 22.13 -3.43
CA GLU A 19 16.52 21.51 -4.70
C GLU A 19 15.62 20.30 -4.48
N LYS A 20 14.65 20.10 -5.38
CA LYS A 20 13.80 18.91 -5.42
C LYS A 20 14.42 17.88 -6.37
N LEU A 21 14.73 16.70 -5.85
CA LEU A 21 15.30 15.59 -6.62
C LEU A 21 14.24 14.68 -7.22
N GLY A 22 13.09 14.55 -6.57
CA GLY A 22 12.09 13.57 -6.97
C GLY A 22 10.87 13.48 -6.07
N THR A 23 10.12 12.39 -6.25
CA THR A 23 8.92 12.05 -5.48
C THR A 23 8.84 10.56 -5.17
N TYR A 24 8.15 10.23 -4.07
CA TYR A 24 7.99 8.89 -3.55
C TYR A 24 6.54 8.60 -3.14
N ASN A 25 5.98 7.52 -3.68
CA ASN A 25 4.66 7.02 -3.31
C ASN A 25 4.77 5.61 -2.67
N PRO A 26 4.59 5.48 -1.34
CA PRO A 26 4.56 4.18 -0.68
C PRO A 26 3.23 3.44 -0.80
N ASN A 27 2.16 4.11 -1.25
CA ASN A 27 0.82 3.50 -1.32
C ASN A 27 0.65 2.61 -2.57
N THR A 28 1.61 2.64 -3.49
CA THR A 28 1.63 1.77 -4.67
C THR A 28 2.48 0.53 -4.40
N ASN A 29 2.07 -0.61 -4.96
CA ASN A 29 2.84 -1.86 -4.90
C ASN A 29 3.13 -2.35 -6.33
N PRO A 30 4.38 -2.25 -6.81
CA PRO A 30 5.59 -1.77 -6.12
C PRO A 30 5.61 -0.25 -5.88
N ALA A 31 6.34 0.22 -4.86
CA ALA A 31 6.41 1.63 -4.51
C ALA A 31 7.00 2.47 -5.65
N THR A 32 6.30 3.53 -6.02
CA THR A 32 6.69 4.38 -7.15
C THR A 32 7.72 5.40 -6.67
N ILE A 33 8.93 5.32 -7.23
CA ILE A 33 10.03 6.24 -6.95
C ILE A 33 10.38 6.94 -8.26
N VAL A 34 10.17 8.25 -8.33
CA VAL A 34 10.57 9.10 -9.45
C VAL A 34 11.71 9.98 -8.96
N LEU A 35 12.94 9.72 -9.42
CA LEU A 35 14.12 10.44 -8.97
C LEU A 35 14.97 10.85 -10.17
N ASN A 36 15.57 12.04 -10.11
CA ASN A 36 16.64 12.43 -11.03
C ASN A 36 17.98 11.88 -10.53
N ASP A 37 18.47 10.82 -11.17
CA ASP A 37 19.67 10.09 -10.74
C ASP A 37 20.95 10.92 -10.84
N GLU A 38 21.07 11.79 -11.85
CA GLU A 38 22.25 12.64 -12.06
C GLU A 38 22.38 13.69 -10.95
N LYS A 39 21.30 14.43 -10.68
CA LYS A 39 21.28 15.44 -9.61
C LYS A 39 21.50 14.82 -8.24
N ALA A 40 20.84 13.68 -7.99
CA ALA A 40 21.03 12.95 -6.74
C ALA A 40 22.48 12.50 -6.57
N PHE A 41 23.10 12.00 -7.65
CA PHE A 41 24.51 11.62 -7.65
C PHE A 41 25.43 12.79 -7.28
N ASP A 42 25.24 13.96 -7.90
CA ASP A 42 26.03 15.15 -7.65
C ASP A 42 25.95 15.62 -6.19
N TRP A 43 24.75 15.63 -5.60
CA TRP A 43 24.56 16.02 -4.20
C TRP A 43 25.22 15.05 -3.23
N VAL A 44 25.15 13.75 -3.50
CA VAL A 44 25.81 12.74 -2.65
C VAL A 44 27.34 12.84 -2.79
N MET A 45 27.86 13.17 -3.98
CA MET A 45 29.30 13.45 -4.18
C MET A 45 29.76 14.71 -3.45
N LYS A 46 28.91 15.75 -3.38
CA LYS A 46 29.14 16.96 -2.56
C LYS A 46 29.06 16.72 -1.04
N GLY A 47 28.68 15.51 -0.62
CA GLY A 47 28.66 15.12 0.80
C GLY A 47 27.28 15.17 1.47
N ALA A 48 26.19 15.30 0.71
CA ALA A 48 24.84 15.22 1.27
C ALA A 48 24.65 13.91 2.04
N GLN A 49 24.12 14.02 3.27
CA GLN A 49 23.84 12.87 4.13
C GLN A 49 22.38 12.42 3.90
N PRO A 50 22.14 11.25 3.29
CA PRO A 50 20.78 10.75 3.10
C PRO A 50 20.21 10.21 4.41
N SER A 51 18.93 10.52 4.66
CA SER A 51 18.12 9.87 5.69
C SER A 51 17.88 8.39 5.36
N ASP A 52 17.44 7.59 6.32
CA ASP A 52 17.32 6.12 6.18
C ASP A 52 16.49 5.71 4.94
N THR A 53 15.24 6.17 4.85
CA THR A 53 14.36 5.81 3.72
C THR A 53 14.93 6.29 2.39
N VAL A 54 15.54 7.48 2.35
CA VAL A 54 16.18 8.02 1.14
C VAL A 54 17.42 7.20 0.78
N ARG A 55 18.20 6.75 1.76
CA ARG A 55 19.36 5.88 1.56
C ARG A 55 18.93 4.55 0.94
N ALA A 56 17.82 3.97 1.40
CA ALA A 56 17.25 2.77 0.79
C ALA A 56 16.84 3.02 -0.67
N MET A 57 16.20 4.14 -0.97
CA MET A 57 15.84 4.51 -2.36
C MET A 57 17.08 4.72 -3.25
N LEU A 58 18.10 5.44 -2.75
CA LEU A 58 19.35 5.69 -3.47
C LEU A 58 20.15 4.39 -3.69
N SER A 59 20.12 3.47 -2.72
CA SER A 59 20.70 2.13 -2.86
C SER A 59 19.95 1.32 -3.92
N TYR A 60 18.61 1.34 -3.89
CA TYR A 60 17.78 0.65 -4.88
C TYR A 60 17.97 1.19 -6.31
N ARG A 61 18.26 2.49 -6.47
CA ARG A 61 18.62 3.10 -7.74
C ARG A 61 20.09 2.93 -8.13
N GLY A 62 20.96 2.53 -7.20
CA GLY A 62 22.38 2.30 -7.45
C GLY A 62 23.28 3.53 -7.31
N ILE A 63 22.73 4.67 -6.90
CA ILE A 63 23.48 5.94 -6.79
C ILE A 63 24.61 5.82 -5.76
N LEU A 64 24.36 5.12 -4.65
CA LEU A 64 25.39 4.87 -3.62
C LEU A 64 26.51 3.95 -4.12
N LEU A 65 26.17 2.94 -4.94
CA LEU A 65 27.16 2.06 -5.56
C LEU A 65 28.01 2.84 -6.56
N LYS A 66 27.37 3.64 -7.42
CA LYS A 66 28.05 4.54 -8.36
C LYS A 66 29.04 5.45 -7.62
N LYS A 67 28.64 6.03 -6.48
CA LYS A 67 29.54 6.85 -5.65
C LYS A 67 30.73 6.06 -5.12
N HIS A 68 30.51 4.86 -4.60
CA HIS A 68 31.60 4.02 -4.10
C HIS A 68 32.63 3.70 -5.19
N LEU A 69 32.15 3.32 -6.38
CA LEU A 69 33.00 3.04 -7.54
C LEU A 69 33.78 4.28 -7.98
N GLN A 70 33.13 5.44 -8.09
CA GLN A 70 33.82 6.68 -8.43
C GLN A 70 34.88 7.10 -7.41
N ILE A 71 34.66 6.85 -6.10
CA ILE A 71 35.71 7.07 -5.09
C ILE A 71 36.92 6.17 -5.37
N GLY A 72 36.71 4.93 -5.81
CA GLY A 72 37.78 4.02 -6.24
C GLY A 72 38.54 4.55 -7.47
N VAL A 73 37.82 5.10 -8.45
CA VAL A 73 38.42 5.74 -9.64
C VAL A 73 39.24 6.96 -9.24
N ASN A 74 38.70 7.84 -8.41
CA ASN A 74 39.39 9.04 -7.94
C ASN A 74 40.67 8.73 -7.13
N LYS A 75 40.69 7.57 -6.46
CA LYS A 75 41.87 7.04 -5.75
C LYS A 75 42.83 6.26 -6.65
N GLY A 76 42.50 6.05 -7.92
CA GLY A 76 43.30 5.28 -8.88
C GLY A 76 43.29 3.77 -8.66
N ALA A 77 42.38 3.24 -7.83
CA ALA A 77 42.31 1.80 -7.53
C ALA A 77 41.64 1.00 -8.67
N ILE A 78 40.77 1.65 -9.46
CA ILE A 78 40.06 1.06 -10.59
C ILE A 78 39.99 2.07 -11.75
N THR A 79 39.90 1.57 -12.98
CA THR A 79 39.67 2.44 -14.15
C THR A 79 38.19 2.81 -14.27
N GLN A 80 37.88 3.87 -15.03
CA GLN A 80 36.51 4.30 -15.28
C GLN A 80 35.67 3.19 -15.95
N GLU A 81 36.23 2.50 -16.93
CA GLU A 81 35.56 1.39 -17.63
C GLU A 81 35.24 0.23 -16.68
N GLN A 82 36.15 -0.09 -15.76
CA GLN A 82 35.92 -1.13 -14.75
C GLN A 82 34.86 -0.75 -13.72
N ALA A 83 34.67 0.55 -13.46
CA ALA A 83 33.60 1.04 -12.61
C ALA A 83 32.25 0.91 -13.33
N ASP A 84 32.19 1.36 -14.57
CA ASP A 84 30.96 1.33 -15.36
C ASP A 84 30.49 -0.09 -15.63
N ALA A 85 31.41 -1.02 -15.98
CA ALA A 85 31.08 -2.43 -16.15
C ALA A 85 30.48 -3.07 -14.89
N LYS A 86 31.07 -2.82 -13.70
CA LYS A 86 30.52 -3.32 -12.42
C LYS A 86 29.15 -2.72 -12.11
N PHE A 87 28.95 -1.44 -12.44
CA PHE A 87 27.69 -0.76 -12.23
C PHE A 87 26.58 -1.34 -13.13
N GLU A 88 26.90 -1.60 -14.40
CA GLU A 88 25.98 -2.21 -15.36
C GLU A 88 25.62 -3.66 -14.98
N GLU A 89 26.60 -4.46 -14.58
CA GLU A 89 26.34 -5.83 -14.09
C GLU A 89 25.39 -5.81 -12.88
N TRP A 90 25.67 -4.94 -11.91
CA TRP A 90 24.79 -4.76 -10.76
C TRP A 90 23.39 -4.30 -11.18
N LYS A 91 23.29 -3.35 -12.11
CA LYS A 91 22.02 -2.81 -12.61
C LYS A 91 21.19 -3.93 -13.26
N ASN A 92 21.78 -4.71 -14.15
CA ASN A 92 21.13 -5.85 -14.80
C ASN A 92 20.65 -6.90 -13.79
N GLN A 93 21.46 -7.16 -12.74
CA GLN A 93 21.05 -8.05 -11.66
C GLN A 93 19.84 -7.50 -10.88
N GLN A 94 19.80 -6.19 -10.61
CA GLN A 94 18.65 -5.57 -9.96
C GLN A 94 17.42 -5.55 -10.85
N ASP A 95 17.54 -5.18 -12.13
CA ASP A 95 16.43 -5.18 -13.10
C ASP A 95 15.80 -6.56 -13.23
N SER A 96 16.61 -7.62 -13.19
CA SER A 96 16.13 -9.01 -13.15
C SER A 96 15.32 -9.31 -11.88
N LYS A 97 15.80 -8.87 -10.71
CA LYS A 97 15.09 -9.03 -9.42
C LYS A 97 13.78 -8.22 -9.38
N VAL A 98 13.77 -7.02 -9.97
CA VAL A 98 12.59 -6.15 -10.03
C VAL A 98 11.55 -6.76 -10.96
N THR A 99 11.96 -7.18 -12.15
CA THR A 99 11.09 -7.85 -13.12
C THR A 99 10.45 -9.09 -12.50
N GLY A 100 11.23 -9.96 -11.86
CA GLY A 100 10.69 -11.16 -11.19
C GLY A 100 9.68 -10.84 -10.07
N LYS A 101 9.90 -9.76 -9.29
CA LYS A 101 8.92 -9.30 -8.28
C LYS A 101 7.64 -8.77 -8.93
N VAL A 102 7.76 -8.00 -10.01
CA VAL A 102 6.60 -7.44 -10.72
C VAL A 102 5.76 -8.57 -11.33
N GLU A 103 6.39 -9.55 -11.97
CA GLU A 103 5.72 -10.73 -12.52
C GLU A 103 5.02 -11.57 -11.44
N SER A 104 5.68 -11.79 -10.30
CA SER A 104 5.08 -12.49 -9.17
C SER A 104 3.85 -11.77 -8.61
N LEU A 105 3.93 -10.44 -8.47
CA LEU A 105 2.80 -9.61 -8.04
C LEU A 105 1.67 -9.61 -9.07
N ALA A 106 1.99 -9.58 -10.37
CA ALA A 106 1.02 -9.66 -11.45
C ALA A 106 0.27 -11.00 -11.41
N LYS A 107 0.99 -12.12 -11.31
CA LYS A 107 0.41 -13.46 -11.20
C LYS A 107 -0.50 -13.59 -9.98
N LYS A 108 -0.06 -13.10 -8.82
CA LYS A 108 -0.88 -13.11 -7.60
C LYS A 108 -2.19 -12.32 -7.79
N LYS A 109 -2.14 -11.14 -8.41
CA LYS A 109 -3.34 -10.34 -8.72
C LYS A 109 -4.27 -11.06 -9.71
N GLU A 110 -3.71 -11.75 -10.70
CA GLU A 110 -4.50 -12.55 -11.66
C GLU A 110 -5.18 -13.73 -11.00
N ASP A 111 -4.48 -14.48 -10.13
CA ASP A 111 -5.02 -15.60 -9.37
C ASP A 111 -6.13 -15.15 -8.40
N GLU A 112 -5.93 -14.03 -7.71
CA GLU A 112 -6.95 -13.41 -6.86
C GLU A 112 -8.18 -12.94 -7.67
N ARG A 113 -7.97 -12.36 -8.85
CA ARG A 113 -9.07 -11.96 -9.74
C ARG A 113 -9.84 -13.18 -10.27
N LYS A 114 -9.12 -14.23 -10.67
CA LYS A 114 -9.71 -15.47 -11.20
C LYS A 114 -10.50 -16.22 -10.13
N SER A 115 -9.97 -16.30 -8.90
CA SER A 115 -10.68 -16.92 -7.78
C SER A 115 -11.93 -16.13 -7.39
N ARG A 116 -11.87 -14.80 -7.39
CA ARG A 116 -13.06 -13.94 -7.17
C ARG A 116 -14.12 -14.15 -8.26
N LEU A 117 -13.72 -14.16 -9.53
CA LEU A 117 -14.64 -14.40 -10.64
C LEU A 117 -15.27 -15.79 -10.54
N ALA A 118 -14.47 -16.83 -10.30
CA ALA A 118 -14.96 -18.20 -10.15
C ALA A 118 -15.92 -18.37 -8.96
N ALA A 119 -15.69 -17.65 -7.87
CA ALA A 119 -16.62 -17.61 -6.74
C ALA A 119 -17.95 -16.94 -7.14
N GLU A 120 -17.89 -15.81 -7.85
CA GLU A 120 -19.07 -15.09 -8.31
C GLU A 120 -19.89 -15.89 -9.34
N THR A 121 -19.23 -16.58 -10.29
CA THR A 121 -19.91 -17.43 -11.27
C THR A 121 -20.56 -18.63 -10.60
N LYS A 122 -19.92 -19.26 -9.61
CA LYS A 122 -20.51 -20.36 -8.84
C LYS A 122 -21.74 -19.91 -8.06
N VAL A 123 -21.70 -18.74 -7.43
CA VAL A 123 -22.85 -18.15 -6.73
C VAL A 123 -23.98 -17.81 -7.71
N SER A 124 -23.65 -17.24 -8.87
CA SER A 124 -24.62 -16.90 -9.92
C SER A 124 -25.29 -18.14 -10.51
N GLN A 125 -24.52 -19.17 -10.85
CA GLN A 125 -25.04 -20.45 -11.35
C GLN A 125 -25.93 -21.13 -10.31
N ALA A 126 -25.51 -21.21 -9.05
CA ALA A 126 -26.33 -21.78 -7.97
C ALA A 126 -27.64 -21.01 -7.75
N ARG A 127 -27.61 -19.67 -7.85
CA ARG A 127 -28.84 -18.84 -7.79
C ARG A 127 -29.74 -19.08 -9.01
N ALA A 128 -29.19 -19.16 -10.21
CA ALA A 128 -29.95 -19.44 -11.43
C ALA A 128 -30.61 -20.83 -11.40
N GLU A 129 -29.90 -21.85 -10.93
CA GLU A 129 -30.44 -23.20 -10.75
C GLU A 129 -31.53 -23.25 -9.67
N ALA A 130 -31.37 -22.51 -8.57
CA ALA A 130 -32.41 -22.40 -7.54
C ALA A 130 -33.67 -21.71 -8.07
N ILE A 131 -33.53 -20.65 -8.87
CA ILE A 131 -34.65 -19.97 -9.53
C ILE A 131 -35.34 -20.90 -10.52
N ARG A 132 -34.59 -21.63 -11.35
CA ARG A 132 -35.16 -22.62 -12.30
C ARG A 132 -35.94 -23.71 -11.56
N LYS A 133 -35.37 -24.28 -10.50
CA LYS A 133 -36.05 -25.30 -9.69
C LYS A 133 -37.31 -24.74 -9.01
N LYS A 134 -37.29 -23.48 -8.55
CA LYS A 134 -38.46 -22.79 -8.00
C LYS A 134 -39.54 -22.56 -9.06
N ALA A 135 -39.17 -22.16 -10.28
CA ALA A 135 -40.08 -21.96 -11.40
C ALA A 135 -40.72 -23.28 -11.87
N GLU A 136 -39.96 -24.37 -11.92
CA GLU A 136 -40.49 -25.70 -12.26
C GLU A 136 -41.49 -26.22 -11.21
N VAL A 137 -41.22 -25.99 -9.92
CA VAL A 137 -42.17 -26.33 -8.84
C VAL A 137 -43.42 -25.44 -8.86
N ALA A 138 -43.32 -24.18 -9.30
CA ALA A 138 -44.45 -23.27 -9.43
C ALA A 138 -45.31 -23.53 -10.69
N ALA A 139 -44.77 -24.18 -11.72
CA ALA A 139 -45.49 -24.54 -12.94
C ALA A 139 -46.20 -25.92 -12.87
N ALA A 140 -45.94 -26.72 -11.83
CA ALA A 140 -46.51 -28.06 -11.64
C ALA A 140 -47.87 -28.16 -10.92
N PRO A 141 -48.47 -27.10 -10.29
CA PRO A 141 -49.80 -27.21 -9.68
C PRO A 141 -50.95 -26.52 -10.46
N GLU A 142 -50.78 -26.10 -11.71
CA GLU A 142 -51.89 -25.53 -12.53
C GLU A 142 -52.15 -26.35 -13.80
N ALA A 143 -52.47 -27.62 -13.62
CA ALA A 143 -53.17 -28.44 -14.61
C ALA A 143 -54.31 -29.22 -13.93
N SER A 144 -55.14 -28.54 -13.13
CA SER A 144 -56.46 -29.04 -12.73
C SER A 144 -57.49 -27.96 -12.38
N GLU A 145 -57.26 -26.68 -12.67
CA GLU A 145 -58.18 -25.61 -12.29
C GLU A 145 -58.50 -24.65 -13.45
N GLU A 146 -58.55 -25.18 -14.68
CA GLU A 146 -59.13 -24.51 -15.85
C GLU A 146 -60.49 -25.14 -16.17
N ALA A 147 -61.41 -25.20 -15.19
CA ALA A 147 -62.77 -25.70 -15.41
C ALA A 147 -63.80 -25.25 -14.35
N ALA A 148 -63.71 -24.07 -13.74
CA ALA A 148 -64.82 -23.54 -12.93
C ALA A 148 -64.63 -22.06 -12.57
N VAL A 149 -64.80 -21.12 -13.50
CA VAL A 149 -65.41 -19.79 -13.24
C VAL A 149 -65.57 -19.01 -14.56
N GLU A 150 -66.37 -19.56 -15.48
CA GLU A 150 -66.98 -18.78 -16.56
C GLU A 150 -68.50 -18.96 -16.44
N ALA A 151 -69.12 -18.22 -15.51
CA ALA A 151 -70.55 -17.86 -15.48
C ALA A 151 -70.87 -17.21 -14.13
N THR A 152 -70.88 -15.88 -14.08
CA THR A 152 -71.98 -15.06 -13.55
C THR A 152 -71.48 -13.61 -13.47
N ALA A 153 -71.80 -12.85 -14.51
CA ALA A 153 -71.76 -11.40 -14.49
C ALA A 153 -73.19 -10.86 -14.31
N VAL A 154 -73.29 -9.75 -13.55
CA VAL A 154 -74.25 -8.63 -13.62
C VAL A 154 -75.33 -8.49 -12.51
N ALA A 155 -75.37 -7.24 -11.97
CA ALA A 155 -76.38 -6.51 -11.14
C ALA A 155 -76.30 -6.68 -9.60
N GLU A 156 -76.28 -5.66 -8.72
CA GLU A 156 -76.66 -4.23 -8.76
C GLU A 156 -75.97 -3.40 -7.62
N GLU A 157 -76.07 -2.08 -7.74
CA GLU A 157 -75.48 -0.85 -7.14
C GLU A 157 -75.22 -0.61 -5.62
N THR A 158 -74.08 0.09 -5.37
CA THR A 158 -73.71 1.33 -4.58
C THR A 158 -74.42 1.74 -3.24
N PRO A 159 -73.88 2.68 -2.40
CA PRO A 159 -72.52 3.25 -2.23
C PRO A 159 -72.05 3.48 -0.74
N ALA A 160 -70.80 4.01 -0.61
CA ALA A 160 -70.37 5.13 0.27
C ALA A 160 -69.44 4.87 1.48
N ALA A 161 -68.38 5.72 1.51
CA ALA A 161 -67.47 6.10 2.62
C ALA A 161 -66.48 5.00 3.09
N GLU A 162 -65.21 5.23 3.43
CA GLU A 162 -64.59 6.38 4.09
C GLU A 162 -63.04 6.27 4.04
N VAL A 163 -62.38 7.41 3.76
CA VAL A 163 -61.04 7.89 4.17
C VAL A 163 -59.78 7.10 3.78
N ALA A 164 -59.03 7.75 2.88
CA ALA A 164 -57.60 7.56 2.66
C ALA A 164 -56.78 8.64 3.39
N GLU A 165 -55.56 8.24 3.76
CA GLU A 165 -54.34 9.05 3.75
C GLU A 165 -53.99 9.92 4.97
N THR A 166 -53.00 9.47 5.74
CA THR A 166 -52.18 10.31 6.62
C THR A 166 -50.71 10.15 6.26
N ALA A 167 -50.09 11.20 5.70
CA ALA A 167 -48.85 11.85 6.18
C ALA A 167 -48.07 12.57 5.06
N PRO A 168 -47.85 13.89 5.20
CA PRO A 168 -46.60 14.51 4.75
C PRO A 168 -45.88 15.27 5.88
N VAL A 169 -44.61 14.90 6.09
CA VAL A 169 -43.36 15.68 6.07
C VAL A 169 -43.32 17.17 6.55
N VAL A 170 -42.27 17.42 7.38
CA VAL A 170 -41.46 18.61 7.79
C VAL A 170 -42.07 19.86 8.45
N GLU A 171 -41.43 20.24 9.58
CA GLU A 171 -40.75 21.51 9.96
C GLU A 171 -40.66 21.54 11.50
N GLU A 172 -39.72 22.12 12.26
CA GLU A 172 -38.57 23.00 12.07
C GLU A 172 -37.75 22.95 13.39
N THR A 173 -36.48 23.33 13.33
CA THR A 173 -35.54 23.52 14.47
C THR A 173 -35.99 24.67 15.41
N PRO A 174 -35.51 24.79 16.68
CA PRO A 174 -34.31 25.63 16.91
C PRO A 174 -33.41 25.29 18.12
N VAL A 175 -32.27 25.97 18.11
CA VAL A 175 -31.06 26.05 18.95
C VAL A 175 -31.28 26.45 20.43
N VAL A 176 -30.48 25.90 21.35
CA VAL A 176 -30.02 26.44 22.68
C VAL A 176 -28.68 25.73 22.98
N GLU A 177 -27.49 26.34 23.13
CA GLU A 177 -26.91 27.38 24.02
C GLU A 177 -25.85 26.75 24.97
N GLU A 178 -24.83 27.56 25.25
CA GLU A 178 -23.51 27.39 25.86
C GLU A 178 -23.36 26.79 27.28
N ALA A 179 -22.26 26.01 27.43
CA ALA A 179 -21.16 26.12 28.43
C ALA A 179 -21.43 25.91 29.96
N PRO A 180 -20.43 25.90 30.89
CA PRO A 180 -18.95 25.83 30.82
C PRO A 180 -18.26 24.91 31.91
N VAL A 181 -16.92 25.00 32.01
CA VAL A 181 -16.01 24.73 33.17
C VAL A 181 -15.58 23.25 33.36
N ALA A 182 -14.32 22.82 33.57
CA ALA A 182 -13.24 23.37 34.38
C ALA A 182 -11.83 22.89 33.96
N GLU A 183 -10.85 23.71 34.34
CA GLU A 183 -9.40 23.66 34.12
C GLU A 183 -8.64 23.12 35.36
N ALA A 184 -7.37 22.73 35.15
CA ALA A 184 -6.22 22.69 36.09
C ALA A 184 -5.98 21.43 36.99
N PRO A 185 -4.75 21.20 37.51
CA PRO A 185 -3.42 21.16 36.84
C PRO A 185 -2.41 20.10 37.40
N ALA A 186 -1.25 20.00 36.72
CA ALA A 186 0.15 19.81 37.18
C ALA A 186 0.61 18.71 38.18
N ALA A 187 1.68 17.96 37.79
CA ALA A 187 2.93 17.63 38.53
C ALA A 187 3.57 16.36 37.90
N GLU A 188 4.72 16.46 37.21
CA GLU A 188 6.09 16.26 37.76
C GLU A 188 6.46 14.77 37.92
N GLU A 189 7.33 14.23 37.04
CA GLU A 189 8.59 13.56 37.42
C GLU A 189 9.32 13.04 36.15
N ALA A 190 10.59 13.42 36.01
CA ALA A 190 11.62 12.76 35.21
C ALA A 190 12.87 12.69 36.11
N PRO A 191 13.94 11.95 35.78
CA PRO A 191 14.08 10.71 35.03
C PRO A 191 14.81 9.63 35.88
N LYS A 192 14.82 8.36 35.43
CA LYS A 192 15.82 7.39 35.93
C LYS A 192 16.71 6.91 34.80
N ALA A 193 17.98 7.29 34.93
CA ALA A 193 19.10 6.76 34.17
C ALA A 193 19.35 5.30 34.54
N GLU A 194 19.63 4.47 33.53
CA GLU A 194 20.44 3.27 33.71
C GLU A 194 21.46 3.22 32.56
N ALA A 195 22.72 3.23 32.97
CA ALA A 195 23.90 3.25 32.12
C ALA A 195 24.21 1.83 31.61
N PRO A 196 25.06 1.70 30.58
CA PRO A 196 25.19 0.51 29.75
C PRO A 196 26.05 -0.57 30.41
N ALA A 197 25.61 -1.83 30.31
CA ALA A 197 26.44 -2.98 30.63
C ALA A 197 27.47 -3.21 29.51
N GLU A 198 28.72 -3.06 29.92
CA GLU A 198 29.96 -3.46 29.28
C GLU A 198 30.04 -4.99 29.17
N GLU A 199 30.13 -5.54 27.95
CA GLU A 199 30.67 -6.88 27.73
C GLU A 199 31.76 -6.80 26.66
N ALA A 200 32.99 -7.03 27.12
CA ALA A 200 34.22 -7.03 26.34
C ALA A 200 34.26 -8.21 25.35
N PRO A 201 35.06 -8.09 24.27
CA PRO A 201 35.02 -9.00 23.13
C PRO A 201 35.73 -10.33 23.43
N LYS A 202 35.13 -11.46 23.02
CA LYS A 202 35.87 -12.71 22.84
C LYS A 202 36.81 -12.56 21.65
N ALA A 203 38.10 -12.50 21.97
CA ALA A 203 39.18 -12.75 21.04
C ALA A 203 39.16 -14.22 20.62
N ASP A 204 38.91 -14.47 19.35
CA ASP A 204 39.24 -15.72 18.68
C ASP A 204 40.46 -15.42 17.79
N ALA A 205 41.61 -15.93 18.21
CA ALA A 205 42.87 -15.89 17.48
C ALA A 205 43.48 -17.31 17.53
N PRO A 206 44.25 -17.67 16.50
CA PRO A 206 44.08 -18.93 15.78
C PRO A 206 44.91 -20.09 16.34
N GLU A 207 44.36 -21.29 16.22
CA GLU A 207 45.07 -22.54 16.46
C GLU A 207 45.98 -22.85 15.27
N ALA A 208 47.28 -22.89 15.55
CA ALA A 208 48.33 -23.32 14.64
C ALA A 208 48.60 -24.82 14.88
N GLU A 209 48.22 -25.63 13.90
CA GLU A 209 48.69 -27.00 13.63
C GLU A 209 48.93 -27.05 12.12
N GLU A 210 49.89 -27.74 11.54
CA GLU A 210 51.13 -28.38 11.97
C GLU A 210 51.85 -28.61 10.63
N LYS A 211 53.15 -28.34 10.58
CA LYS A 211 53.99 -28.71 9.44
C LYS A 211 54.02 -30.23 9.31
N LYS A 212 53.68 -30.75 8.12
CA LYS A 212 54.20 -32.03 7.65
C LYS A 212 55.00 -31.83 6.37
N GLU A 213 56.32 -31.89 6.54
CA GLU A 213 57.24 -32.48 5.56
C GLU A 213 56.88 -33.96 5.39
N GLU A 214 56.63 -34.38 4.15
CA GLU A 214 57.26 -35.54 3.48
C GLU A 214 56.98 -35.45 1.96
#